data_AF-A0A0C3LZT3-F1
#
_entry.id   AF-A0A0C3LZT3-F1
#
_cell.length_a   1.000
_cell.length_b   1.000
_cell.length_c   1.000
_cell.angle_alpha   90.00
_cell.angle_beta   90.00
_cell.angle_gamma   90.00
#
_symmetry.space_group_name_H-M   'P 1'
#
loop_
_entity.id
_entity.type
_entity.pdbx_description
1 polymer ?
#
loop_
_entity_poly.entity_id
_entity_poly.type
_entity_poly.pdbx_seq_one_letter_code
_entity_poly.pdbx_strand_id
1 'polypeptide(L)'
;LPSSFSPDHQKAYKLTQLREQEAEFRIGSAHDHLNALKDALGLRRLLTQAKRTHARGQTQTTRYKTSINRASDVVTRHTEGYKRNWKAIGNLDVKKDADSRIKGLQDLQDGDVQDLREFIESDRFSGKSGDLPWIWRSFSTELATDASVTEVKQAIVSWEQEVLRLTWVHARSVRDRWWEEQALLFEEARRIVATFEYLETSWRIKQPTSELPSLVVKGFRSYALKKAAIFQNLAKEARI
;
A
#
# COMPACT_ATOMS: atom_id res chain seq x y z
N LEU A 1 -13.06 16.68 -31.35
CA LEU A 1 -11.67 16.17 -31.35
C LEU A 1 -11.71 14.70 -31.77
N PRO A 2 -10.68 14.12 -32.40
CA PRO A 2 -10.67 12.71 -32.80
C PRO A 2 -11.23 11.72 -31.75
N SER A 3 -10.97 11.93 -30.46
CA SER A 3 -11.46 11.11 -29.34
C SER A 3 -12.98 11.08 -29.12
N SER A 4 -13.73 12.03 -29.70
CA SER A 4 -15.20 12.06 -29.62
C SER A 4 -15.88 11.26 -30.74
N PHE A 5 -15.14 10.83 -31.76
CA PHE A 5 -15.66 10.04 -32.86
C PHE A 5 -15.43 8.55 -32.62
N SER A 6 -16.39 7.71 -33.04
CA SER A 6 -16.22 6.25 -33.07
C SER A 6 -14.98 5.87 -33.89
N PRO A 7 -14.24 4.81 -33.54
CA PRO A 7 -13.08 4.34 -34.30
C PRO A 7 -13.36 4.13 -35.80
N ASP A 8 -14.59 3.79 -36.18
CA ASP A 8 -15.00 3.62 -37.59
C ASP A 8 -15.04 4.95 -38.34
N HIS A 9 -15.56 6.00 -37.71
CA HIS A 9 -15.56 7.35 -38.27
C HIS A 9 -14.13 7.92 -38.35
N GLN A 10 -13.27 7.63 -37.37
CA GLN A 10 -11.87 8.06 -37.40
C GLN A 10 -11.12 7.49 -38.62
N LYS A 11 -11.38 6.22 -38.97
CA LYS A 11 -10.83 5.58 -40.18
C LYS A 11 -11.41 6.18 -41.46
N ALA A 12 -12.73 6.41 -41.50
CA ALA A 12 -13.41 6.99 -42.66
C ALA A 12 -12.88 8.39 -43.01
N TYR A 13 -12.63 9.23 -42.00
CA TYR A 13 -12.12 10.59 -42.18
C TYR A 13 -10.59 10.69 -42.26
N LYS A 14 -9.86 9.55 -42.23
CA LYS A 14 -8.39 9.49 -42.29
C LYS A 14 -7.69 10.41 -41.28
N LEU A 15 -8.20 10.50 -40.05
CA LEU A 15 -7.74 11.43 -39.02
C LEU A 15 -6.50 10.94 -38.23
N THR A 16 -5.65 10.11 -38.83
CA THR A 16 -4.56 9.41 -38.11
C THR A 16 -3.56 10.37 -37.46
N GLN A 17 -3.09 11.39 -38.19
CA GLN A 17 -2.15 12.38 -37.65
C GLN A 17 -2.76 13.22 -36.52
N LEU A 18 -4.01 13.65 -36.67
CA LEU A 18 -4.72 14.41 -35.63
C LEU A 18 -4.99 13.55 -34.40
N ARG A 19 -5.18 12.23 -34.58
CA ARG A 19 -5.36 11.27 -33.50
C ARG A 19 -4.09 11.15 -32.65
N GLU A 20 -2.93 11.10 -33.29
CA GLU A 20 -1.62 11.04 -32.62
C GLU A 20 -1.34 12.33 -31.86
N GLN A 21 -1.54 13.49 -32.49
CA GLN A 21 -1.37 14.79 -31.82
C GLN A 21 -2.33 14.97 -30.64
N GLU A 22 -3.59 14.57 -30.78
CA GLU A 22 -4.52 14.59 -29.64
C GLU A 22 -4.03 13.65 -28.54
N ALA A 23 -3.61 12.43 -28.85
CA ALA A 23 -3.12 11.49 -27.87
C ALA A 23 -1.96 12.07 -27.03
N GLU A 24 -0.98 12.70 -27.68
CA GLU A 24 0.14 13.36 -27.00
C GLU A 24 -0.35 14.47 -26.05
N PHE A 25 -1.24 15.34 -26.53
CA PHE A 25 -1.81 16.41 -25.71
C PHE A 25 -2.60 15.86 -24.52
N ARG A 26 -3.38 14.79 -24.71
CA ARG A 26 -4.16 14.15 -23.65
C ARG A 26 -3.27 13.53 -22.58
N ILE A 27 -2.17 12.90 -22.99
CA ILE A 27 -1.18 12.33 -22.06
C ILE A 27 -0.52 13.44 -21.24
N GLY A 28 -0.07 14.52 -21.88
CA GLY A 28 0.49 15.68 -21.17
C GLY A 28 -0.51 16.28 -20.19
N SER A 29 -1.74 16.56 -20.65
CA SER A 29 -2.81 17.09 -19.82
C SER A 29 -3.17 16.17 -18.64
N ALA A 30 -3.12 14.84 -18.83
CA ALA A 30 -3.34 13.88 -17.74
C ALA A 30 -2.25 13.99 -16.65
N HIS A 31 -0.98 14.16 -17.03
CA HIS A 31 0.11 14.39 -16.07
C HIS A 31 -0.07 15.74 -15.34
N ASP A 32 -0.43 16.80 -16.07
CA ASP A 32 -0.69 18.12 -15.46
C ASP A 32 -1.84 18.06 -14.46
N HIS A 33 -2.95 17.38 -14.81
CA HIS A 33 -4.06 17.17 -13.89
C HIS A 33 -3.65 16.36 -12.66
N LEU A 34 -2.77 15.37 -12.81
CA LEU A 34 -2.28 14.56 -11.71
C LEU A 34 -1.33 15.36 -10.79
N ASN A 35 -0.43 16.16 -11.34
CA ASN A 35 0.43 17.06 -10.56
C ASN A 35 -0.39 18.11 -9.80
N ALA A 36 -1.35 18.76 -10.48
CA ALA A 36 -2.23 19.72 -9.85
C ALA A 36 -3.16 19.09 -8.80
N LEU A 37 -3.55 17.83 -8.98
CA LEU A 37 -4.29 17.05 -7.98
C LEU A 37 -3.46 16.85 -6.71
N LYS A 38 -2.19 16.47 -6.83
CA LYS A 38 -1.26 16.33 -5.70
C LYS A 38 -1.08 17.65 -4.96
N ASP A 39 -0.80 18.73 -5.69
CA ASP A 39 -0.68 20.08 -5.13
C ASP A 39 -1.95 20.48 -4.34
N ALA A 40 -3.14 20.20 -4.89
CA ALA A 40 -4.41 20.53 -4.26
C ALA A 40 -4.68 19.70 -2.99
N LEU A 41 -4.33 18.41 -2.99
CA LEU A 41 -4.38 17.55 -1.80
C LEU A 41 -3.42 18.04 -0.72
N GLY A 42 -2.18 18.38 -1.10
CA GLY A 42 -1.17 18.97 -0.21
C GLY A 42 -1.63 20.29 0.42
N LEU A 43 -2.22 21.18 -0.37
CA LEU A 43 -2.77 22.45 0.10
C LEU A 43 -3.95 22.25 1.05
N ARG A 44 -4.91 21.37 0.69
CA ARG A 44 -6.07 21.04 1.53
C ARG A 44 -5.63 20.53 2.90
N ARG A 45 -4.61 19.68 2.93
CA ARG A 45 -3.98 19.22 4.17
C ARG A 45 -3.37 20.36 4.97
N LEU A 46 -2.54 21.20 4.35
CA LEU A 46 -1.89 22.33 5.02
C LEU A 46 -2.94 23.25 5.68
N LEU A 47 -4.02 23.57 4.96
CA LEU A 47 -5.13 24.37 5.47
C LEU A 47 -5.86 23.69 6.63
N THR A 48 -6.04 22.36 6.56
CA THR A 48 -6.65 21.57 7.63
C THR A 48 -5.78 21.58 8.89
N GLN A 49 -4.47 21.46 8.74
CA GLN A 49 -3.53 21.56 9.86
C GLN A 49 -3.50 22.98 10.44
N ALA A 50 -3.41 24.00 9.59
CA ALA A 50 -3.43 25.40 10.01
C ALA A 50 -4.71 25.75 10.78
N LYS A 51 -5.87 25.22 10.33
CA LYS A 51 -7.14 25.34 11.05
C LYS A 51 -7.06 24.71 12.44
N ARG A 52 -6.52 23.49 12.58
CA ARG A 52 -6.39 22.80 13.88
C ARG A 52 -5.49 23.59 14.85
N THR A 53 -4.40 24.18 14.36
CA THR A 53 -3.42 24.89 15.19
C THR A 53 -3.84 26.32 15.53
N HIS A 54 -4.35 27.07 14.54
CA HIS A 54 -4.49 28.52 14.64
C HIS A 54 -5.93 29.01 14.73
N ALA A 55 -6.93 28.24 14.30
CA ALA A 55 -8.31 28.72 14.33
C ALA A 55 -8.82 28.82 15.76
N ARG A 56 -9.18 30.04 16.18
CA ARG A 56 -9.87 30.33 17.44
C ARG A 56 -11.19 31.04 17.16
N GLY A 57 -12.27 30.54 17.77
CA GLY A 57 -13.61 31.09 17.61
C GLY A 57 -14.28 30.78 16.25
N GLN A 58 -15.53 31.23 16.13
CA GLN A 58 -16.41 30.86 15.01
C GLN A 58 -15.97 31.47 13.67
N THR A 59 -15.64 32.76 13.64
CA THR A 59 -15.32 33.49 12.40
C THR A 59 -14.10 32.91 11.69
N GLN A 60 -13.01 32.66 12.43
CA GLN A 60 -11.80 32.06 11.87
C GLN A 60 -12.07 30.64 11.40
N THR A 61 -12.81 29.85 12.19
CA THR A 61 -13.20 28.49 11.82
C THR A 61 -13.98 28.46 10.50
N THR A 62 -14.93 29.39 10.30
CA THR A 62 -15.68 29.50 9.06
C THR A 62 -14.77 29.89 7.89
N ARG A 63 -13.86 30.85 8.06
CA ARG A 63 -12.89 31.24 7.01
C ARG A 63 -12.02 30.06 6.57
N TYR A 64 -11.47 29.32 7.53
CA TYR A 64 -10.69 28.12 7.21
C TYR A 64 -11.55 27.05 6.53
N LYS A 65 -12.79 26.82 6.96
CA LYS A 65 -13.72 25.90 6.28
C LYS A 65 -13.94 26.31 4.83
N THR A 66 -14.16 27.59 4.55
CA THR A 66 -14.31 28.09 3.18
C THR A 66 -13.05 27.85 2.33
N SER A 67 -11.85 28.12 2.87
CA SER A 67 -10.60 27.86 2.16
C SER A 67 -10.37 26.36 1.92
N ILE A 68 -10.69 25.51 2.89
CA ILE A 68 -10.61 24.05 2.75
C ILE A 68 -11.58 23.57 1.67
N ASN A 69 -12.83 24.06 1.67
CA ASN A 69 -13.81 23.70 0.65
C ASN A 69 -13.35 24.08 -0.76
N ARG A 70 -12.76 25.28 -0.93
CA ARG A 70 -12.17 25.69 -2.20
C ARG A 70 -11.06 24.74 -2.66
N ALA A 71 -10.20 24.31 -1.74
CA ALA A 71 -9.16 23.32 -2.07
C ALA A 71 -9.79 21.97 -2.48
N SER A 72 -10.85 21.53 -1.79
CA SER A 72 -11.62 20.34 -2.18
C SER A 72 -12.27 20.48 -3.56
N ASP A 73 -12.79 21.64 -3.92
CA ASP A 73 -13.37 21.90 -5.26
C ASP A 73 -12.30 21.84 -6.36
N VAL A 74 -11.06 22.25 -6.06
CA VAL A 74 -9.93 22.09 -6.97
C VAL A 74 -9.57 20.60 -7.13
N VAL A 75 -9.56 19.84 -6.04
CA VAL A 75 -9.35 18.38 -6.07
C VAL A 75 -10.38 17.70 -6.98
N THR A 76 -11.68 18.00 -6.82
CA THR A 76 -12.73 17.40 -7.66
C THR A 76 -12.56 17.80 -9.12
N ARG A 77 -12.27 19.06 -9.41
CA ARG A 77 -12.02 19.55 -10.78
C ARG A 77 -10.88 18.80 -11.47
N HIS A 78 -9.74 18.63 -10.80
CA HIS A 78 -8.60 17.92 -11.37
C HIS A 78 -8.84 16.41 -11.47
N THR A 79 -9.55 15.82 -10.53
CA THR A 79 -10.00 14.42 -10.59
C THR A 79 -10.87 14.17 -11.82
N GLU A 80 -11.86 15.02 -12.07
CA GLU A 80 -12.71 14.91 -13.25
C GLU A 80 -11.94 15.17 -14.55
N GLY A 81 -11.06 16.17 -14.55
CA GLY A 81 -10.18 16.46 -15.70
C GLY A 81 -9.31 15.26 -16.06
N TYR A 82 -8.71 14.61 -15.07
CA TYR A 82 -7.95 13.38 -15.24
C TYR A 82 -8.81 12.26 -15.82
N LYS A 83 -9.95 11.95 -15.19
CA LYS A 83 -10.87 10.88 -15.62
C LYS A 83 -11.36 11.10 -17.06
N ARG A 84 -11.61 12.35 -17.47
CA ARG A 84 -11.99 12.69 -18.86
C ARG A 84 -10.86 12.42 -19.85
N ASN A 85 -9.64 12.84 -19.53
CA ASN A 85 -8.48 12.59 -20.39
C ASN A 85 -8.13 11.10 -20.46
N TRP A 86 -8.24 10.36 -19.34
CA TRP A 86 -8.03 8.91 -19.31
C TRP A 86 -9.00 8.14 -20.21
N LYS A 87 -10.30 8.49 -20.18
CA LYS A 87 -11.29 7.93 -21.10
C LYS A 87 -10.97 8.25 -22.56
N ALA A 88 -10.53 9.48 -22.84
CA ALA A 88 -10.15 9.88 -24.20
C ALA A 88 -8.92 9.10 -24.71
N ILE A 89 -7.90 8.89 -23.85
CA ILE A 89 -6.73 8.07 -24.18
C ILE A 89 -7.15 6.62 -24.50
N GLY A 90 -8.08 6.06 -23.72
CA GLY A 90 -8.66 4.74 -23.99
C GLY A 90 -9.36 4.65 -25.35
N ASN A 91 -10.14 5.68 -25.72
CA ASN A 91 -10.86 5.72 -27.00
C ASN A 91 -9.94 5.90 -28.22
N LEU A 92 -8.76 6.49 -28.04
CA LEU A 92 -7.79 6.70 -29.11
C LEU A 92 -6.98 5.43 -29.43
N ASP A 93 -7.17 4.34 -28.67
CA ASP A 93 -6.44 3.07 -28.78
C ASP A 93 -4.93 3.31 -28.90
N VAL A 94 -4.43 4.22 -28.06
CA VAL A 94 -2.99 4.47 -27.96
C VAL A 94 -2.40 3.19 -27.41
N LYS A 95 -1.57 2.51 -28.21
CA LYS A 95 -0.94 1.26 -27.80
C LYS A 95 -0.28 1.47 -26.46
N LYS A 96 -0.71 0.70 -25.46
CA LYS A 96 -0.09 0.64 -24.12
C LYS A 96 1.29 -0.01 -24.15
N ASP A 97 1.77 -0.38 -25.35
CA ASP A 97 3.10 -0.95 -25.57
C ASP A 97 4.15 0.13 -25.34
N ALA A 98 4.80 0.02 -24.18
CA ALA A 98 6.17 0.45 -23.90
C ALA A 98 6.52 1.94 -24.09
N ASP A 99 5.63 2.81 -24.55
CA ASP A 99 5.88 4.23 -24.61
C ASP A 99 5.99 4.78 -23.19
N SER A 100 7.20 5.23 -22.83
CA SER A 100 7.52 5.83 -21.53
C SER A 100 6.59 6.97 -21.14
N ARG A 101 5.82 7.52 -22.09
CA ARG A 101 4.93 8.67 -21.92
C ARG A 101 3.62 8.32 -21.19
N ILE A 102 3.12 7.09 -21.30
CA ILE A 102 1.92 6.63 -20.54
C ILE A 102 2.35 6.00 -19.20
N LYS A 103 3.66 5.74 -19.05
CA LYS A 103 4.22 5.05 -17.89
C LYS A 103 3.88 5.80 -16.60
N GLY A 104 3.12 5.15 -15.74
CA GLY A 104 2.70 5.70 -14.44
C GLY A 104 1.28 6.25 -14.42
N LEU A 105 0.60 6.42 -15.55
CA LEU A 105 -0.83 6.72 -15.59
C LEU A 105 -1.64 5.43 -15.38
N GLN A 106 -2.63 5.48 -14.48
CA GLN A 106 -3.54 4.38 -14.20
C GLN A 106 -4.97 4.89 -14.06
N ASP A 107 -5.94 3.98 -14.06
CA ASP A 107 -7.33 4.37 -13.80
C ASP A 107 -7.47 4.89 -12.37
N LEU A 108 -8.04 6.10 -12.23
CA LEU A 108 -8.13 6.80 -10.95
C LEU A 108 -9.41 6.40 -10.23
N GLN A 109 -9.28 5.61 -9.17
CA GLN A 109 -10.39 5.24 -8.31
C GLN A 109 -10.58 6.27 -7.20
N ASP A 110 -11.78 6.34 -6.62
CA ASP A 110 -12.06 7.32 -5.55
C ASP A 110 -11.23 7.04 -4.28
N GLY A 111 -10.82 5.79 -4.07
CA GLY A 111 -9.88 5.40 -3.01
C GLY A 111 -8.45 5.90 -3.21
N ASP A 112 -8.08 6.26 -4.45
CA ASP A 112 -6.75 6.80 -4.74
C ASP A 112 -6.65 8.30 -4.42
N VAL A 113 -7.78 9.01 -4.41
CA VAL A 113 -7.87 10.45 -4.13
C VAL A 113 -7.89 10.68 -2.62
N GLN A 114 -6.82 10.28 -1.94
CA GLN A 114 -6.68 10.39 -0.49
C GLN A 114 -5.49 11.26 -0.10
N ASP A 115 -5.69 12.00 1.00
CA ASP A 115 -4.60 12.74 1.62
C ASP A 115 -3.62 11.75 2.24
N LEU A 116 -2.35 11.93 1.91
CA LEU A 116 -1.30 11.00 2.26
C LEU A 116 -1.03 10.88 3.78
N ARG A 117 -1.44 11.87 4.59
CA ARG A 117 -1.43 11.78 6.07
C ARG A 117 -2.58 10.94 6.61
N GLU A 118 -3.77 11.07 6.02
CA GLU A 118 -4.92 10.25 6.40
C GLU A 118 -4.62 8.77 6.13
N PHE A 119 -3.87 8.50 5.05
CA PHE A 119 -3.35 7.17 4.77
C PHE A 119 -2.39 6.65 5.85
N ILE A 120 -1.36 7.43 6.24
CA ILE A 120 -0.41 7.02 7.31
C ILE A 120 -1.09 6.87 8.68
N GLU A 121 -1.98 7.80 9.03
CA GLU A 121 -2.70 7.77 10.32
C GLU A 121 -3.79 6.69 10.35
N SER A 122 -4.17 6.14 9.19
CA SER A 122 -5.12 5.04 9.14
C SER A 122 -4.47 3.70 9.51
N ASP A 123 -5.27 2.85 10.15
CA ASP A 123 -4.92 1.47 10.52
C ASP A 123 -4.66 0.55 9.30
N ARG A 124 -4.75 1.10 8.08
CA ARG A 124 -4.35 0.41 6.84
C ARG A 124 -2.83 0.36 6.68
N PHE A 125 -2.13 1.34 7.26
CA PHE A 125 -0.67 1.39 7.21
C PHE A 125 -0.02 0.40 8.18
N SER A 126 -0.68 0.09 9.31
CA SER A 126 -0.12 -0.67 10.45
C SER A 126 -0.22 -2.20 10.34
N GLY A 127 -0.83 -2.76 9.29
CA GLY A 127 -0.88 -4.23 9.18
C GLY A 127 -1.86 -4.85 8.17
N LYS A 128 -2.71 -4.07 7.50
CA LYS A 128 -3.64 -4.60 6.48
C LYS A 128 -3.44 -3.92 5.15
N SER A 129 -2.63 -4.53 4.26
CA SER A 129 -2.63 -4.37 2.79
C SER A 129 -3.05 -2.99 2.25
N GLY A 130 -2.68 -1.91 2.94
CA GLY A 130 -2.91 -0.56 2.48
C GLY A 130 -1.74 -0.27 1.57
N ASP A 131 -1.90 -0.57 0.29
CA ASP A 131 -0.96 -0.11 -0.71
C ASP A 131 -1.09 1.41 -0.80
N LEU A 132 0.06 2.12 -0.80
CA LEU A 132 0.09 3.55 -1.03
C LEU A 132 -0.67 3.87 -2.33
N PRO A 133 -1.60 4.85 -2.35
CA PRO A 133 -2.29 5.21 -3.59
C PRO A 133 -1.30 5.45 -4.71
N TRP A 134 -1.57 4.88 -5.88
CA TRP A 134 -0.59 4.85 -6.97
C TRP A 134 -0.19 6.25 -7.44
N ILE A 135 -1.07 7.24 -7.26
CA ILE A 135 -0.78 8.65 -7.54
C ILE A 135 0.49 9.11 -6.80
N TRP A 136 0.75 8.60 -5.60
CA TRP A 136 1.95 8.94 -4.82
C TRP A 136 3.17 8.10 -5.21
N ARG A 137 2.98 6.96 -5.90
CA ARG A 137 4.07 6.11 -6.41
C ARG A 137 4.67 6.62 -7.72
N SER A 138 3.89 7.36 -8.52
CA SER A 138 4.36 7.90 -9.79
C SER A 138 5.30 9.08 -9.53
N PHE A 139 6.60 8.85 -9.75
CA PHE A 139 7.65 9.86 -9.65
C PHE A 139 7.43 10.93 -10.73
N SER A 140 7.09 12.16 -10.32
CA SER A 140 7.26 13.30 -11.21
C SER A 140 8.75 13.63 -11.23
N THR A 141 9.41 13.26 -12.33
CA THR A 141 10.85 13.47 -12.55
C THR A 141 11.25 14.95 -12.56
N GLU A 142 10.27 15.85 -12.66
CA GLU A 142 10.51 17.27 -12.72
C GLU A 142 10.49 17.86 -11.31
N LEU A 143 11.64 17.72 -10.64
CA LEU A 143 12.04 18.66 -9.60
C LEU A 143 12.21 20.01 -10.29
N ALA A 144 11.13 20.78 -10.45
CA ALA A 144 11.18 22.12 -10.99
C ALA A 144 12.02 22.98 -10.03
N THR A 145 13.31 23.10 -10.32
CA THR A 145 14.27 24.00 -9.69
C THR A 145 14.04 25.45 -10.13
N ASP A 146 12.79 25.82 -10.41
CA ASP A 146 12.46 27.18 -10.81
C ASP A 146 12.32 28.05 -9.57
N ALA A 147 13.08 29.14 -9.55
CA ALA A 147 13.14 30.11 -8.45
C ALA A 147 11.83 30.87 -8.19
N SER A 148 10.72 30.55 -8.88
CA SER A 148 9.40 31.19 -8.74
C SER A 148 8.39 30.36 -7.92
N VAL A 149 8.82 29.27 -7.28
CA VAL A 149 7.93 28.42 -6.49
C VAL A 149 7.63 29.10 -5.14
N THR A 150 6.36 29.40 -4.88
CA THR A 150 5.89 29.98 -3.60
C THR A 150 6.31 29.10 -2.42
N GLU A 151 6.61 29.69 -1.26
CA GLU A 151 6.95 28.98 -0.02
C GLU A 151 5.96 27.84 0.30
N VAL A 152 4.68 28.05 0.02
CA VAL A 152 3.61 27.05 0.20
C VAL A 152 3.86 25.78 -0.64
N LYS A 153 4.27 25.94 -1.91
CA LYS A 153 4.57 24.80 -2.78
C LYS A 153 5.82 24.05 -2.33
N GLN A 154 6.85 24.75 -1.87
CA GLN A 154 8.04 24.13 -1.29
C GLN A 154 7.69 23.30 -0.04
N ALA A 155 6.79 23.81 0.81
CA ALA A 155 6.30 23.10 1.97
C ALA A 155 5.49 21.83 1.59
N ILE A 156 4.74 21.88 0.49
CA ILE A 156 4.01 20.71 -0.04
C ILE A 156 5.01 19.66 -0.55
N VAL A 157 5.95 20.04 -1.43
CA VAL A 157 6.93 19.11 -2.01
C VAL A 157 7.82 18.48 -0.94
N SER A 158 8.34 19.27 0.01
CA SER A 158 9.16 18.74 1.11
C SER A 158 8.38 17.74 1.97
N TRP A 159 7.10 18.00 2.19
CA TRP A 159 6.24 17.06 2.92
C TRP A 159 5.98 15.78 2.14
N GLU A 160 5.73 15.86 0.83
CA GLU A 160 5.55 14.68 -0.03
C GLU A 160 6.79 13.77 0.02
N GLN A 161 7.99 14.37 -0.08
CA GLN A 161 9.25 13.64 0.03
C GLN A 161 9.40 12.93 1.39
N GLU A 162 9.05 13.62 2.48
CA GLU A 162 9.14 13.02 3.82
C GLU A 162 8.18 11.85 3.98
N VAL A 163 6.97 11.91 3.43
CA VAL A 163 6.08 10.75 3.50
C VAL A 163 6.59 9.59 2.66
N LEU A 164 7.11 9.85 1.45
CA LEU A 164 7.71 8.78 0.65
C LEU A 164 8.86 8.10 1.40
N ARG A 165 9.67 8.87 2.11
CA ARG A 165 10.70 8.34 2.99
C ARG A 165 10.10 7.47 4.10
N LEU A 166 9.07 7.93 4.81
CA LEU A 166 8.42 7.18 5.90
C LEU A 166 7.78 5.88 5.41
N THR A 167 7.08 5.92 4.28
CA THR A 167 6.45 4.74 3.67
C THR A 167 7.48 3.72 3.24
N TRP A 168 8.62 4.16 2.68
CA TRP A 168 9.74 3.28 2.35
C TRP A 168 10.37 2.65 3.60
N VAL A 169 10.63 3.44 4.65
CA VAL A 169 11.18 2.92 5.92
C VAL A 169 10.24 1.88 6.52
N HIS A 170 8.93 2.13 6.50
CA HIS A 170 7.94 1.19 7.02
C HIS A 170 7.84 -0.08 6.17
N ALA A 171 7.79 0.03 4.84
CA ALA A 171 7.78 -1.13 3.96
C ALA A 171 9.05 -1.99 4.16
N ARG A 172 10.19 -1.33 4.38
CA ARG A 172 11.45 -1.99 4.74
C ARG A 172 11.37 -2.70 6.09
N SER A 173 10.87 -2.04 7.15
CA SER A 173 10.77 -2.67 8.48
C SER A 173 9.80 -3.85 8.50
N VAL A 174 8.69 -3.74 7.76
CA VAL A 174 7.76 -4.85 7.56
C VAL A 174 8.48 -6.01 6.89
N ARG A 175 9.14 -5.79 5.75
CA ARG A 175 9.93 -6.82 5.05
C ARG A 175 10.95 -7.48 5.98
N ASP A 176 11.72 -6.69 6.73
CA ASP A 176 12.76 -7.19 7.63
C ASP A 176 12.14 -8.04 8.74
N ARG A 177 11.01 -7.62 9.32
CA ARG A 177 10.24 -8.42 10.28
C ARG A 177 9.71 -9.73 9.69
N TRP A 178 9.15 -9.70 8.48
CA TRP A 178 8.69 -10.93 7.81
C TRP A 178 9.85 -11.91 7.62
N TRP A 179 11.04 -11.40 7.26
CA TRP A 179 12.24 -12.22 7.13
C TRP A 179 12.65 -12.86 8.46
N GLU A 180 12.65 -12.08 9.55
CA GLU A 180 12.90 -12.58 10.90
C GLU A 180 11.87 -13.64 11.31
N GLU A 181 10.58 -13.39 11.08
CA GLU A 181 9.50 -14.34 11.39
C GLU A 181 9.66 -15.64 10.61
N GLN A 182 10.05 -15.61 9.33
CA GLN A 182 10.36 -16.82 8.57
C GLN A 182 11.52 -17.60 9.21
N ALA A 183 12.62 -16.93 9.56
CA ALA A 183 13.76 -17.57 10.20
C ALA A 183 13.39 -18.18 11.58
N LEU A 184 12.61 -17.45 12.37
CA LEU A 184 12.11 -17.93 13.67
C LEU A 184 11.19 -19.14 13.50
N LEU A 185 10.29 -19.14 12.51
CA LEU A 185 9.39 -20.27 12.26
C LEU A 185 10.15 -21.55 11.91
N PHE A 186 11.22 -21.47 11.12
CA PHE A 186 12.07 -22.63 10.83
C PHE A 186 12.76 -23.17 12.10
N GLU A 187 13.29 -22.28 12.93
CA GLU A 187 13.93 -22.69 14.19
C GLU A 187 12.91 -23.22 15.21
N GLU A 188 11.71 -22.64 15.27
CA GLU A 188 10.61 -23.14 16.08
C GLU A 188 10.17 -24.53 15.63
N ALA A 189 9.99 -24.75 14.32
CA ALA A 189 9.67 -26.08 13.78
C ALA A 189 10.72 -27.12 14.19
N ARG A 190 12.01 -26.77 14.07
CA ARG A 190 13.11 -27.63 14.52
C ARG A 190 13.06 -27.91 16.02
N ARG A 191 12.82 -26.88 16.84
CA ARG A 191 12.71 -27.02 18.30
C ARG A 191 11.48 -27.85 18.72
N ILE A 192 10.36 -27.72 18.02
CA ILE A 192 9.15 -28.52 18.27
C ILE A 192 9.47 -30.01 18.07
N VAL A 193 10.15 -30.38 16.98
CA VAL A 193 10.57 -31.78 16.77
C VAL A 193 11.50 -32.27 17.89
N ALA A 194 12.55 -31.51 18.20
CA ALA A 194 13.49 -31.87 19.25
C ALA A 194 12.84 -31.98 20.65
N THR A 195 11.88 -31.10 20.96
CA THR A 195 11.15 -31.16 22.23
C THR A 195 10.22 -32.37 22.30
N PHE A 196 9.57 -32.76 21.20
CA PHE A 196 8.78 -34.00 21.17
C PHE A 196 9.64 -35.25 21.35
N GLU A 197 10.82 -35.32 20.72
CA GLU A 197 11.78 -36.41 20.91
C GLU A 197 12.31 -36.49 22.35
N TYR A 198 12.62 -35.32 22.93
CA TYR A 198 13.00 -35.22 24.33
C TYR A 198 11.87 -35.70 25.25
N LEU A 199 10.63 -35.27 25.00
CA LEU A 199 9.47 -35.69 25.78
C LEU A 199 9.23 -37.19 25.65
N GLU A 200 9.30 -37.76 24.45
CA GLU A 200 9.24 -39.21 24.24
C GLU A 200 10.26 -39.93 25.12
N THR A 201 11.52 -39.53 25.05
CA THR A 201 12.62 -40.12 25.81
C THR A 201 12.39 -39.98 27.31
N SER A 202 11.94 -38.82 27.77
CA SER A 202 11.66 -38.55 29.18
C SER A 202 10.54 -39.45 29.73
N TRP A 203 9.49 -39.70 28.94
CA TRP A 203 8.41 -40.61 29.32
C TRP A 203 8.85 -42.07 29.33
N ARG A 204 9.79 -42.46 28.44
CA ARG A 204 10.41 -43.80 28.46
C ARG A 204 11.28 -44.01 29.71
N ILE A 205 12.05 -43.01 30.12
CA ILE A 205 12.92 -43.08 31.31
C ILE A 205 12.11 -43.09 32.61
N LYS A 206 10.98 -42.37 32.67
CA LYS A 206 10.08 -42.32 33.85
C LYS A 206 9.34 -43.64 34.12
N GLN A 207 9.61 -44.71 33.39
CA GLN A 207 9.04 -46.01 33.69
C GLN A 207 9.56 -46.51 35.05
N PRO A 208 8.69 -47.02 35.93
CA PRO A 208 9.12 -47.59 37.19
C PRO A 208 10.01 -48.82 36.95
N THR A 209 11.24 -48.82 37.49
CA THR A 209 12.24 -49.90 37.36
C THR A 209 11.96 -51.11 38.24
N SER A 210 11.08 -50.97 39.23
CA SER A 210 10.79 -52.00 40.23
C SER A 210 10.00 -53.18 39.63
N GLU A 211 10.46 -54.41 39.87
CA GLU A 211 9.77 -55.67 39.55
C GLU A 211 8.59 -56.00 40.49
N LEU A 212 8.23 -55.08 41.39
CA LEU A 212 7.20 -55.34 42.41
C LEU A 212 5.79 -55.42 41.80
N PRO A 213 4.97 -56.40 42.22
CA PRO A 213 3.62 -56.56 41.71
C PRO A 213 2.68 -55.55 42.39
N SER A 214 2.37 -54.47 41.69
CA SER A 214 1.16 -53.71 41.94
C SER A 214 0.51 -53.36 40.60
N LEU A 215 -0.81 -53.57 40.49
CA LEU A 215 -1.59 -53.19 39.31
C LEU A 215 -1.32 -51.73 38.90
N VAL A 216 -1.02 -50.89 39.89
CA VAL A 216 -0.65 -49.47 39.75
C VAL A 216 0.66 -49.29 38.98
N VAL A 217 1.69 -50.12 39.22
CA VAL A 217 2.95 -50.09 38.46
C VAL A 217 2.72 -50.46 36.99
N LYS A 218 1.87 -51.47 36.72
CA LYS A 218 1.48 -51.83 35.34
C LYS A 218 0.72 -50.71 34.64
N GLY A 219 -0.20 -50.05 35.34
CA GLY A 219 -0.97 -48.91 34.83
C GLY A 219 -0.09 -47.67 34.55
N PHE A 220 0.85 -47.36 35.45
CA PHE A 220 1.81 -46.28 35.24
C PHE A 220 2.71 -46.56 34.03
N ARG A 221 3.17 -47.80 33.88
CA ARG A 221 4.00 -48.21 32.73
C ARG A 221 3.23 -48.11 31.41
N SER A 222 1.98 -48.59 31.36
CA SER A 222 1.16 -48.49 30.14
C SER A 222 0.84 -47.04 29.78
N TYR A 223 0.59 -46.19 30.78
CA TYR A 223 0.36 -44.75 30.57
C TYR A 223 1.62 -44.03 30.06
N ALA A 224 2.78 -44.28 30.67
CA ALA A 224 4.05 -43.70 30.24
C ALA A 224 4.41 -44.11 28.81
N LEU A 225 4.22 -45.40 28.46
CA LEU A 225 4.40 -45.90 27.08
C LEU A 225 3.41 -45.26 26.10
N LYS A 226 2.13 -45.11 26.49
CA LYS A 226 1.14 -44.41 25.67
C LYS A 226 1.54 -42.96 25.41
N LYS A 227 2.01 -42.24 26.43
CA LYS A 227 2.49 -40.85 26.28
C LYS A 227 3.73 -40.77 25.39
N ALA A 228 4.69 -41.68 25.56
CA ALA A 228 5.84 -41.77 24.66
C ALA A 228 5.41 -41.99 23.21
N ALA A 229 4.49 -42.91 22.94
CA ALA A 229 3.98 -43.17 21.59
C ALA A 229 3.26 -41.96 20.99
N ILE A 230 2.52 -41.18 21.79
CA ILE A 230 1.88 -39.93 21.33
C ILE A 230 2.94 -38.92 20.89
N PHE A 231 3.96 -38.65 21.71
CA PHE A 231 5.02 -37.70 21.35
C PHE A 231 5.87 -38.18 20.17
N GLN A 232 6.05 -39.49 20.03
CA GLN A 232 6.70 -40.08 18.85
C GLN A 232 5.89 -39.79 17.58
N ASN A 233 4.57 -39.90 17.62
CA ASN A 233 3.72 -39.60 16.46
C ASN A 233 3.71 -38.10 16.16
N LEU A 234 3.61 -37.23 17.18
CA LEU A 234 3.69 -35.78 17.00
C LEU A 234 5.04 -35.34 16.42
N ALA A 235 6.15 -35.98 16.81
CA ALA A 235 7.47 -35.73 16.22
C ALA A 235 7.53 -36.13 14.73
N LYS A 236 6.86 -37.23 14.34
CA LYS A 236 6.76 -37.65 12.94
C LYS A 236 5.91 -36.69 12.12
N GLU A 237 4.78 -36.23 12.66
CA GLU A 237 3.89 -35.27 12.00
C GLU A 237 4.52 -33.88 11.85
N ALA A 238 5.32 -33.45 12.83
CA ALA A 238 5.98 -32.15 12.81
C ALA A 238 7.22 -32.08 11.89
N ARG A 239 7.74 -33.22 11.42
CA ARG A 239 8.79 -33.29 10.39
C ARG A 239 8.12 -33.19 9.01
N ILE A 240 7.92 -31.97 8.56
CA ILE A 240 7.48 -31.64 7.18
C ILE A 240 8.67 -31.74 6.23
#